data_AF-A0A7S0WIR9-F1
#
_entry.id   AF-A0A7S0WIR9-F1
#
_cell.length_a   1.000
_cell.length_b   1.000
_cell.length_c   1.000
_cell.angle_alpha   90.00
_cell.angle_beta   90.00
_cell.angle_gamma   90.00
#
_symmetry.space_group_name_H-M   'P 1'
#
loop_
_entity.id
_entity.type
_entity.pdbx_description
1 polymer ?
#
loop_
_entity_poly.entity_id
_entity_poly.type
_entity_poly.pdbx_seq_one_letter_code
_entity_poly.pdbx_strand_id
1 'polypeptide(L)'
;GLTIKSEKSLSAVAFLSLSYIAVFAVVVVGLAFHTSPPPNAEPLTMWDPSKALLSLPVICFGFTSHVVLLPTMRNMHNPTPTRLRAAVRLSLLISGVCYAAVGVCGYLAFRERTAGDLLRNFGGKNAHGMVMYCFKE
;
A
#
# COMPACT_ATOMS: atom_id res chain seq x y z
N GLY A 1 4.31 -25.95 21.86
CA GLY A 1 3.70 -26.17 20.54
C GLY A 1 2.47 -25.30 20.41
N LEU A 2 2.50 -24.30 19.52
CA LEU A 2 1.37 -23.40 19.26
C LEU A 2 0.79 -23.77 17.90
N THR A 3 -0.12 -24.74 17.91
CA THR A 3 -0.92 -25.12 16.74
C THR A 3 -2.00 -24.06 16.56
N ILE A 4 -1.68 -22.99 15.83
CA ILE A 4 -2.66 -22.00 15.42
C ILE A 4 -3.65 -22.71 14.48
N LYS A 5 -4.94 -22.63 14.82
CA LYS A 5 -6.08 -23.04 13.98
C LYS A 5 -6.18 -22.04 12.79
N SER A 6 -5.19 -22.08 11.90
CA SER A 6 -4.66 -20.92 11.16
C SER A 6 -5.31 -20.62 9.81
N GLU A 7 -6.38 -21.31 9.44
CA GLU A 7 -7.11 -21.02 8.20
C GLU A 7 -7.92 -19.72 8.35
N LYS A 8 -8.80 -19.69 9.37
CA LYS A 8 -9.77 -18.62 9.55
C LYS A 8 -9.13 -17.30 9.99
N SER A 9 -8.08 -17.37 10.81
CA SER A 9 -7.35 -16.18 11.28
C SER A 9 -6.59 -15.50 10.13
N LEU A 10 -5.91 -16.28 9.28
CA LEU A 10 -5.16 -15.73 8.15
C LEU A 10 -6.10 -15.03 7.15
N SER A 11 -7.21 -15.69 6.83
CA SER A 11 -8.22 -15.11 5.94
C SER A 11 -8.88 -13.87 6.56
N ALA A 12 -9.18 -13.87 7.86
CA ALA A 12 -9.73 -12.71 8.56
C ALA A 12 -8.77 -11.51 8.52
N VAL A 13 -7.48 -11.72 8.81
CA VAL A 13 -6.46 -10.65 8.75
C VAL A 13 -6.32 -10.12 7.33
N ALA A 14 -6.35 -10.99 6.31
CA ALA A 14 -6.31 -10.57 4.91
C ALA A 14 -7.52 -9.69 4.54
N PHE A 15 -8.74 -10.10 4.93
CA PHE A 15 -9.95 -9.31 4.67
C PHE A 15 -9.92 -7.97 5.41
N LEU A 16 -9.49 -7.95 6.67
CA LEU A 16 -9.34 -6.70 7.43
C LEU A 16 -8.34 -5.77 6.76
N SER A 17 -7.19 -6.28 6.34
CA SER A 17 -6.15 -5.51 5.67
C SER A 17 -6.62 -4.94 4.33
N LEU A 18 -7.30 -5.75 3.51
CA LEU A 18 -7.87 -5.31 2.23
C LEU A 18 -8.98 -4.27 2.43
N SER A 19 -9.84 -4.48 3.44
CA SER A 19 -10.91 -3.52 3.77
C SER A 19 -10.35 -2.18 4.23
N TYR A 20 -9.29 -2.20 5.04
CA TYR A 20 -8.60 -0.99 5.50
C TYR A 20 -8.00 -0.22 4.31
N ILE A 21 -7.32 -0.91 3.39
CA ILE A 21 -6.77 -0.31 2.17
C ILE A 21 -7.88 0.28 1.29
N ALA A 22 -9.00 -0.43 1.14
CA ALA A 22 -10.13 0.04 0.34
C ALA A 22 -10.78 1.30 0.95
N VAL A 23 -11.03 1.31 2.27
CA VAL A 23 -11.54 2.48 2.99
C VAL A 23 -10.58 3.66 2.86
N PHE A 24 -9.28 3.41 3.05
CA PHE A 24 -8.25 4.43 2.88
C PHE A 24 -8.28 5.06 1.47
N ALA A 25 -8.32 4.23 0.43
CA ALA A 25 -8.40 4.70 -0.95
C ALA A 25 -9.67 5.52 -1.20
N VAL A 26 -10.84 5.05 -0.75
CA VAL A 26 -12.11 5.75 -0.91
C VAL A 26 -12.10 7.10 -0.19
N VAL A 27 -11.59 7.16 1.04
CA VAL A 27 -11.51 8.42 1.81
C VAL A 27 -10.58 9.41 1.10
N VAL A 28 -9.39 8.98 0.68
CA VAL A 28 -8.42 9.86 0.02
C VAL A 28 -8.94 10.37 -1.32
N VAL A 29 -9.55 9.49 -2.12
CA VAL A 29 -10.15 9.86 -3.40
C VAL A 29 -11.34 10.79 -3.20
N GLY A 30 -12.21 10.49 -2.23
CA GLY A 30 -13.35 11.33 -1.89
C GLY A 30 -12.96 12.72 -1.40
N LEU A 31 -11.87 12.82 -0.63
CA LEU A 31 -11.29 14.10 -0.23
C LEU A 31 -10.67 14.83 -1.43
N ALA A 32 -9.93 14.13 -2.29
CA ALA A 32 -9.33 14.71 -3.49
C ALA A 32 -10.37 15.34 -4.44
N PHE A 33 -11.58 14.77 -4.50
CA PHE A 33 -12.68 15.36 -5.27
C PHE A 33 -13.37 16.55 -4.60
N HIS A 34 -13.41 16.60 -3.26
CA HIS A 34 -14.04 17.70 -2.51
C HIS A 34 -13.11 18.88 -2.25
N THR A 35 -11.81 18.65 -2.14
CA THR A 35 -10.84 19.72 -1.91
C THR A 35 -10.36 20.28 -3.24
N SER A 36 -10.76 21.51 -3.57
CA SER A 36 -10.13 22.26 -4.67
C SER A 36 -8.63 22.41 -4.40
N PRO A 37 -7.76 22.20 -5.41
CA PRO A 37 -6.33 22.37 -5.24
C PRO A 37 -6.05 23.80 -4.76
N PRO A 38 -5.16 23.99 -3.77
CA PRO A 38 -4.77 25.32 -3.34
C PRO A 38 -4.18 26.10 -4.54
N PRO A 39 -4.39 27.42 -4.61
CA PRO A 39 -3.94 28.26 -5.74
C PRO A 39 -2.41 28.25 -5.97
N ASN A 40 -1.65 27.77 -4.98
CA ASN A 40 -0.18 27.65 -5.03
C ASN A 40 0.28 26.18 -5.06
N ALA A 41 -0.53 25.30 -5.67
CA ALA A 41 -0.18 23.91 -5.82
C ALA A 41 1.07 23.74 -6.72
N GLU A 42 2.17 23.28 -6.12
CA GLU A 42 3.34 22.79 -6.85
C GLU A 42 2.90 21.73 -7.89
N PRO A 43 3.47 21.77 -9.11
CA PRO A 43 3.13 20.83 -10.17
C PRO A 43 3.45 19.38 -9.77
N LEU A 44 2.70 18.43 -10.35
CA LEU A 44 2.92 17.01 -10.10
C LEU A 44 4.23 16.56 -10.76
N THR A 45 5.31 16.46 -9.97
CA THR A 45 6.59 15.93 -10.42
C THR A 45 6.50 14.39 -10.52
N MET A 46 6.26 13.87 -11.72
CA MET A 46 6.09 12.43 -11.97
C MET A 46 7.41 11.65 -12.02
N TRP A 47 8.54 12.31 -12.28
CA TRP A 47 9.82 11.62 -12.50
C TRP A 47 10.99 12.36 -11.86
N ASP A 48 11.58 11.74 -10.83
CA ASP A 48 12.82 12.17 -10.20
C ASP A 48 13.75 10.94 -10.05
N PRO A 49 14.83 10.85 -10.86
CA PRO A 49 15.73 9.70 -10.86
C PRO A 49 16.38 9.44 -9.49
N SER A 50 16.68 10.50 -8.74
CA SER A 50 17.34 10.42 -7.44
C SER A 50 16.42 9.77 -6.40
N LYS A 51 15.14 10.13 -6.41
CA LYS A 51 14.12 9.54 -5.53
C LYS A 51 13.75 8.12 -5.97
N ALA A 52 13.77 7.85 -7.28
CA ALA A 52 13.50 6.51 -7.81
C ALA A 52 14.52 5.49 -7.28
N LEU A 53 15.82 5.81 -7.32
CA LEU A 53 16.89 4.95 -6.80
C LEU A 53 16.76 4.67 -5.30
N LEU A 54 16.35 5.66 -4.51
CA LEU A 54 16.12 5.51 -3.07
C LEU A 54 14.87 4.67 -2.75
N SER A 55 13.89 4.65 -3.64
CA SER A 55 12.65 3.86 -3.48
C SER A 55 12.79 2.39 -3.88
N LEU A 56 13.76 2.06 -4.74
CA LEU A 56 13.98 0.69 -5.23
C LEU A 56 14.13 -0.36 -4.11
N PRO A 57 14.95 -0.14 -3.05
CA PRO A 57 15.08 -1.10 -1.96
C PRO A 57 13.76 -1.33 -1.21
N VAL A 58 12.96 -0.28 -1.04
CA VAL A 58 11.67 -0.35 -0.35
C VAL A 58 10.68 -1.18 -1.16
N ILE A 59 10.62 -0.96 -2.48
CA ILE A 59 9.80 -1.74 -3.40
C ILE A 59 10.25 -3.21 -3.37
N CYS A 60 11.54 -3.48 -3.52
CA CYS A 60 12.10 -4.83 -3.46
C CYS A 60 11.73 -5.55 -2.15
N PHE A 61 11.85 -4.86 -1.01
CA PHE A 61 11.47 -5.41 0.29
C PHE A 61 9.96 -5.67 0.40
N GLY A 62 9.12 -4.77 -0.11
CA GLY A 62 7.66 -4.93 -0.11
C GLY A 62 7.17 -6.14 -0.92
N PHE A 63 7.83 -6.46 -2.04
CA PHE A 63 7.47 -7.61 -2.87
C PHE A 63 8.14 -8.93 -2.44
N THR A 64 8.90 -8.92 -1.35
CA THR A 64 9.63 -10.09 -0.85
C THR A 64 8.66 -11.12 -0.26
N SER A 65 8.15 -12.01 -1.12
CA SER A 65 7.18 -13.05 -0.75
C SER A 65 7.80 -14.43 -0.48
N HIS A 66 9.13 -14.57 -0.63
CA HIS A 66 9.81 -15.89 -0.64
C HIS A 66 9.67 -16.65 0.68
N VAL A 67 9.56 -15.96 1.82
CA VAL A 67 9.41 -16.58 3.15
C VAL A 67 8.07 -17.28 3.34
N VAL A 68 7.03 -16.85 2.62
CA VAL A 68 5.67 -17.42 2.72
C VAL A 68 5.44 -18.54 1.70
N LEU A 69 6.31 -18.65 0.68
CA LEU A 69 6.16 -19.62 -0.41
C LEU A 69 6.19 -21.08 0.07
N LEU A 70 7.18 -21.44 0.89
CA LEU A 70 7.38 -22.81 1.39
C LEU A 70 6.21 -23.33 2.24
N PRO A 71 5.66 -22.59 3.22
CA PRO A 71 4.48 -23.04 3.94
C PRO A 71 3.24 -23.09 3.03
N THR A 72 3.05 -22.15 2.10
CA THR A 72 1.92 -22.21 1.14
C THR A 72 1.99 -23.45 0.25
N MET A 73 3.18 -23.86 -0.21
CA MET A 73 3.37 -25.10 -0.95
C MET A 73 2.92 -26.33 -0.17
N ARG A 74 3.30 -26.42 1.10
CA ARG A 74 2.98 -27.57 1.96
C ARG A 74 1.49 -27.67 2.29
N ASN A 75 0.76 -26.57 2.26
CA ASN A 75 -0.68 -26.52 2.52
C ASN A 75 -1.54 -26.70 1.25
N MET A 76 -0.93 -26.74 0.07
CA MET A 76 -1.67 -26.90 -1.19
C MET A 76 -1.96 -28.37 -1.47
N HIS A 77 -3.22 -28.72 -1.69
CA HIS A 77 -3.61 -30.09 -2.05
C HIS A 77 -3.12 -30.40 -3.48
N ASN A 78 -2.15 -31.32 -3.58
CA ASN A 78 -1.49 -31.74 -4.82
C ASN A 78 -0.66 -30.60 -5.50
N PRO A 79 0.50 -30.23 -4.92
CA PRO A 79 1.31 -29.10 -5.38
C PRO A 79 2.01 -29.45 -6.71
N THR A 80 1.43 -29.03 -7.83
CA THR A 80 2.13 -29.04 -9.12
C THR A 80 2.89 -27.71 -9.30
N PRO A 81 4.10 -27.73 -9.91
CA PRO A 81 4.90 -26.53 -10.09
C PRO A 81 4.17 -25.44 -10.87
N THR A 82 3.30 -25.82 -11.81
CA THR A 82 2.48 -24.90 -12.60
C THR A 82 1.42 -24.19 -11.76
N ARG A 83 0.68 -24.91 -10.90
CA ARG A 83 -0.35 -24.31 -10.03
C ARG A 83 0.26 -23.41 -8.97
N LEU A 84 1.41 -23.80 -8.41
CA LEU A 84 2.13 -22.98 -7.47
C LEU A 84 2.58 -21.65 -8.11
N ARG A 85 3.20 -21.70 -9.29
CA ARG A 85 3.62 -20.49 -10.01
C ARG A 85 2.44 -19.57 -10.33
N ALA A 86 1.31 -20.14 -10.73
CA ALA A 86 0.09 -19.37 -11.00
C ALA A 86 -0.45 -18.70 -9.72
N ALA A 87 -0.51 -19.42 -8.60
CA ALA A 87 -0.94 -18.88 -7.31
C ALA A 87 -0.03 -17.75 -6.84
N VAL A 88 1.29 -17.92 -6.91
CA VAL A 88 2.27 -16.89 -6.54
C VAL A 88 2.16 -15.66 -7.42
N ARG A 89 2.03 -15.85 -8.73
CA ARG A 89 1.87 -14.74 -9.68
C ARG A 89 0.59 -13.95 -9.39
N LEU A 90 -0.51 -14.63 -9.09
CA LEU A 90 -1.78 -13.99 -8.75
C LEU A 90 -1.67 -13.19 -7.44
N SER A 91 -1.08 -13.77 -6.40
CA SER A 91 -0.85 -13.07 -5.13
C SER A 91 0.03 -11.83 -5.31
N LEU A 92 1.10 -11.94 -6.10
CA LEU A 92 1.99 -10.81 -6.39
C LEU A 92 1.27 -9.70 -7.15
N LEU A 93 0.40 -10.06 -8.10
CA LEU A 93 -0.41 -9.12 -8.87
C LEU A 93 -1.41 -8.38 -7.95
N ILE A 94 -2.11 -9.10 -7.07
CA ILE A 94 -3.05 -8.50 -6.11
C ILE A 94 -2.31 -7.54 -5.17
N SER A 95 -1.18 -7.96 -4.59
CA SER A 95 -0.36 -7.09 -3.73
C SER A 95 0.17 -5.88 -4.50
N GLY A 96 0.58 -6.06 -5.76
CA GLY A 96 1.04 -4.97 -6.61
C GLY A 96 -0.06 -3.93 -6.89
N VAL A 97 -1.28 -4.38 -7.18
CA VAL A 97 -2.44 -3.49 -7.35
C VAL A 97 -2.74 -2.73 -6.05
N CYS A 98 -2.69 -3.41 -4.89
CA CYS A 98 -2.91 -2.77 -3.60
C CYS A 98 -1.84 -1.71 -3.30
N TYR A 99 -0.57 -2.03 -3.50
CA TYR A 99 0.53 -1.08 -3.31
C TYR A 99 0.47 0.10 -4.29
N ALA A 100 0.13 -0.15 -5.55
CA ALA A 100 -0.08 0.91 -6.53
C ALA A 100 -1.24 1.83 -6.12
N ALA A 101 -2.38 1.26 -5.69
CA ALA A 101 -3.53 2.04 -5.23
C ALA A 101 -3.18 2.92 -4.02
N VAL A 102 -2.50 2.36 -3.01
CA VAL A 102 -2.06 3.12 -1.83
C VAL A 102 -1.05 4.19 -2.19
N GLY A 103 -0.08 3.87 -3.06
CA GLY A 103 0.95 4.81 -3.51
C GLY A 103 0.35 5.98 -4.31
N VAL A 104 -0.53 5.70 -5.27
CA VAL A 104 -1.22 6.72 -6.07
C VAL A 104 -2.11 7.59 -5.19
N CYS A 105 -2.94 6.99 -4.33
CA CYS A 105 -3.79 7.75 -3.42
C CYS A 105 -2.95 8.59 -2.45
N GLY A 106 -1.92 8.02 -1.85
CA GLY A 106 -1.02 8.72 -0.93
C GLY A 106 -0.30 9.89 -1.59
N TYR A 107 0.18 9.71 -2.82
CA TYR A 107 0.80 10.78 -3.59
C TYR A 107 -0.21 11.87 -3.97
N LEU A 108 -1.45 11.52 -4.34
CA LEU A 108 -2.49 12.51 -4.61
C LEU A 108 -2.87 13.31 -3.36
N ALA A 109 -2.87 12.69 -2.18
CA ALA A 109 -3.16 13.34 -0.90
C ALA A 109 -2.09 14.35 -0.45
N PHE A 110 -0.80 14.05 -0.65
CA PHE A 110 0.30 14.85 -0.08
C PHE A 110 1.19 15.56 -1.11
N ARG A 111 1.14 15.16 -2.39
CA ARG A 111 1.93 15.69 -3.51
C ARG A 111 3.42 15.74 -3.17
N GLU A 112 4.08 16.87 -3.43
CA GLU A 112 5.50 17.12 -3.15
C GLU A 112 5.89 16.97 -1.66
N ARG A 113 4.94 17.03 -0.73
CA ARG A 113 5.20 16.84 0.71
C ARG A 113 5.18 15.39 1.16
N THR A 114 5.09 14.44 0.23
CA THR A 114 5.09 13.01 0.57
C THR A 114 6.44 12.62 1.17
N ALA A 115 6.49 12.42 2.50
CA ALA A 115 7.63 11.80 3.15
C ALA A 115 7.90 10.39 2.60
N GLY A 116 9.16 9.96 2.60
CA GLY A 116 9.56 8.62 2.13
C GLY A 116 8.91 7.46 2.88
N ASP A 117 8.37 7.73 4.08
CA ASP A 117 7.40 6.87 4.75
C ASP A 117 6.04 7.60 4.77
N LEU A 118 5.06 7.03 4.07
CA LEU A 118 3.73 7.60 3.89
C LEU A 118 3.01 7.81 5.22
N LEU A 119 3.24 6.94 6.21
CA LEU A 119 2.59 7.03 7.53
C LEU A 119 3.05 8.24 8.33
N ARG A 120 4.26 8.73 8.08
CA ARG A 120 4.76 9.96 8.73
C ARG A 120 3.94 11.18 8.35
N ASN A 121 3.30 11.16 7.19
CA ASN A 121 2.41 12.25 6.76
C ASN A 121 1.08 12.25 7.53
N PHE A 122 0.69 11.15 8.18
CA PHE A 122 -0.58 11.03 8.93
C PHE A 122 -0.47 11.27 10.44
N GLY A 123 0.72 11.25 11.06
CA GLY A 123 0.82 11.27 12.53
C GLY A 123 2.09 11.85 13.17
N GLY A 124 3.02 12.44 12.41
CA GLY A 124 4.19 13.11 12.99
C GLY A 124 3.86 14.46 13.63
N LYS A 125 4.67 14.92 14.59
CA LYS A 125 4.57 16.29 15.18
C LYS A 125 4.67 17.43 14.15
N ASN A 126 5.11 17.12 12.93
CA ASN A 126 5.16 18.01 11.75
C ASN A 126 4.26 17.50 10.60
N ALA A 127 3.25 16.68 10.89
CA ALA A 127 2.32 16.16 9.89
C ALA A 127 1.45 17.31 9.36
N HIS A 128 1.88 17.90 8.26
CA HIS A 128 1.07 18.81 7.45
C HIS A 128 0.04 18.06 6.59
N GLY A 129 -0.14 16.77 6.84
CA GLY A 129 -0.95 15.89 6.00
C GLY A 129 -2.42 15.90 6.36
N MET A 130 -3.24 16.23 5.35
CA MET A 130 -4.72 16.21 5.33
C MET A 130 -5.48 17.16 6.27
N VAL A 131 -4.95 17.59 7.42
CA VAL A 131 -5.70 18.45 8.38
C VAL A 131 -5.64 19.95 8.04
N MET A 132 -4.77 20.39 7.12
CA MET A 132 -4.47 21.81 6.91
C MET A 132 -5.22 22.46 5.73
N TYR A 133 -6.43 22.00 5.39
CA TYR A 133 -7.30 22.74 4.44
C TYR A 133 -8.75 22.90 4.89
N CYS A 134 -9.19 22.23 5.97
CA CYS A 134 -10.57 22.35 6.46
C CYS A 134 -10.73 23.32 7.64
N PHE A 135 -9.64 23.88 8.19
CA PHE A 135 -9.69 24.70 9.42
C PHE A 135 -9.03 26.07 9.30
N LYS A 136 -9.00 26.63 8.09
CA LYS A 136 -8.60 28.03 7.90
C LYS A 136 -9.77 28.83 7.34
N GLU A 137 -10.80 28.96 8.18
CA GLU A 137 -11.59 30.19 8.27
C GLU A 137 -11.11 30.96 9.50
#